data_AF-A0A7S2LZE8-F1
#
_entry.id   AF-A0A7S2LZE8-F1
#
_cell.length_a   1.000
_cell.length_b   1.000
_cell.length_c   1.000
_cell.angle_alpha   90.00
_cell.angle_beta   90.00
_cell.angle_gamma   90.00
#
_symmetry.space_group_name_H-M   'P 1'
#
loop_
_entity.id
_entity.type
_entity.pdbx_description
1 polymer ?
#
loop_
_entity_poly.entity_id
_entity_poly.type
_entity_poly.pdbx_seq_one_letter_code
_entity_poly.pdbx_strand_id
1 'polypeptide(L)'
;VKRRTVHSATTPVVKPQRSIFIQFLEFVGIVAVAIVSWRLYSAASCVDWDHFFDAMVTKFEVFVWNVVSLPFWLFDVLVEFPLRELYRYGPSIVGWEGEPLPRICSQITYTGDEGFWSRNIEECERIYRAKEDAAMLFRKPLLVSVIIVVVFYMVKSIVEARALRRRERIDPNMLETFRAINMLSRQLRRAMNTR
;
A
#
# COMPACT_ATOMS: atom_id res chain seq x y z
N VAL A 1 -86.16 18.10 -35.29
CA VAL A 1 -84.91 18.42 -36.02
C VAL A 1 -83.89 17.31 -35.74
N LYS A 2 -83.54 16.50 -36.74
CA LYS A 2 -82.82 15.23 -36.60
C LYS A 2 -81.34 15.43 -37.01
N ARG A 3 -80.39 15.36 -36.06
CA ARG A 3 -78.94 15.48 -36.34
C ARG A 3 -78.43 14.19 -36.97
N ARG A 4 -77.93 14.27 -38.23
CA ARG A 4 -77.16 13.21 -38.88
C ARG A 4 -75.77 13.15 -38.25
N THR A 5 -75.44 12.02 -37.62
CA THR A 5 -74.06 11.65 -37.28
C THR A 5 -73.36 11.15 -38.54
N VAL A 6 -72.32 11.87 -38.97
CA VAL A 6 -71.45 11.48 -40.09
C VAL A 6 -70.49 10.42 -39.56
N HIS A 7 -70.70 9.16 -39.96
CA HIS A 7 -69.74 8.09 -39.72
C HIS A 7 -68.52 8.32 -40.61
N SER A 8 -67.41 8.76 -40.02
CA SER A 8 -66.13 8.88 -40.71
C SER A 8 -65.60 7.48 -40.99
N ALA A 9 -65.37 7.17 -42.27
CA ALA A 9 -64.92 5.87 -42.73
C ALA A 9 -63.51 5.59 -42.18
N THR A 10 -63.38 4.59 -41.31
CA THR A 10 -62.10 4.08 -40.84
C THR A 10 -61.41 3.37 -42.01
N THR A 11 -60.42 4.01 -42.61
CA THR A 11 -59.58 3.38 -43.64
C THR A 11 -58.84 2.19 -43.02
N PRO A 12 -58.88 0.99 -43.65
CA PRO A 12 -58.16 -0.17 -43.14
C PRO A 12 -56.66 0.13 -43.12
N VAL A 13 -56.04 0.05 -41.94
CA VAL A 13 -54.59 0.18 -41.79
C VAL A 13 -53.95 -1.03 -42.45
N VAL A 14 -53.52 -0.88 -43.71
CA VAL A 14 -52.76 -1.88 -44.43
C VAL A 14 -51.42 -2.03 -43.72
N LYS A 15 -51.25 -3.12 -42.96
CA LYS A 15 -49.98 -3.42 -42.31
C LYS A 15 -48.92 -3.56 -43.41
N PRO A 16 -47.83 -2.78 -43.38
CA PRO A 16 -46.79 -2.88 -44.39
C PRO A 16 -46.27 -4.32 -44.41
N GLN A 17 -46.47 -4.98 -45.55
CA GLN A 17 -46.03 -6.36 -45.74
C GLN A 17 -44.50 -6.36 -45.74
N ARG A 18 -43.93 -6.77 -44.60
CA ARG A 18 -42.48 -6.78 -44.38
C ARG A 18 -41.85 -7.68 -45.44
N SER A 19 -40.88 -7.15 -46.17
CA SER A 19 -40.23 -7.88 -47.26
C SER A 19 -39.62 -9.19 -46.77
N ILE A 20 -39.88 -10.29 -47.47
CA ILE A 20 -39.35 -11.63 -47.20
C ILE A 20 -37.81 -11.59 -47.11
N PHE A 21 -37.17 -10.70 -47.87
CA PHE A 21 -35.73 -10.48 -47.83
C PHE A 21 -35.23 -9.98 -46.47
N ILE A 22 -35.98 -9.10 -45.81
CA ILE A 22 -35.62 -8.57 -44.49
C ILE A 22 -35.71 -9.69 -43.44
N GLN A 23 -36.76 -10.52 -43.51
CA GLN A 23 -36.90 -11.68 -42.61
C GLN A 23 -35.77 -12.70 -42.81
N PHE A 24 -35.33 -12.92 -44.06
CA PHE A 24 -34.20 -13.79 -44.36
C PHE A 24 -32.90 -13.25 -43.75
N LEU A 25 -32.61 -11.96 -43.90
CA LEU A 25 -31.41 -11.35 -43.30
C LEU A 25 -31.44 -11.40 -41.77
N GLU A 26 -32.59 -11.16 -41.14
CA GLU A 26 -32.76 -11.31 -39.69
C GLU A 26 -32.46 -12.74 -39.24
N PHE A 27 -32.97 -13.75 -39.97
CA PHE A 27 -32.71 -15.15 -39.67
C PHE A 27 -31.22 -15.52 -39.82
N VAL A 28 -30.58 -15.09 -40.91
CA VAL A 28 -29.13 -15.30 -41.12
C VAL A 28 -28.31 -14.64 -40.00
N GLY A 29 -28.70 -13.44 -39.57
CA GLY A 29 -28.05 -12.74 -38.45
C GLY A 29 -28.16 -13.52 -37.14
N ILE A 30 -29.34 -14.04 -36.81
CA ILE A 30 -29.57 -14.85 -35.60
C ILE A 30 -28.73 -16.13 -35.64
N VAL A 31 -28.71 -16.83 -36.79
CA VAL A 31 -27.91 -18.05 -36.97
C VAL A 31 -26.41 -17.76 -36.84
N ALA A 32 -25.93 -16.66 -37.45
CA ALA A 32 -24.52 -16.28 -37.33
C ALA A 32 -24.12 -15.99 -35.88
N VAL A 33 -24.93 -15.23 -35.13
CA VAL A 33 -24.69 -14.95 -33.71
C VAL A 33 -24.73 -16.23 -32.88
N ALA A 34 -25.66 -17.15 -33.15
CA ALA A 34 -25.72 -18.43 -32.46
C ALA A 34 -24.47 -19.29 -32.70
N ILE A 35 -23.97 -19.35 -33.94
CA ILE A 35 -22.76 -20.11 -34.28
C ILE A 35 -21.52 -19.51 -33.61
N VAL A 36 -21.38 -18.17 -33.66
CA VAL A 36 -20.27 -17.47 -33.02
C VAL A 36 -20.32 -17.67 -31.51
N SER A 37 -21.50 -17.55 -30.89
CA SER A 37 -21.68 -17.77 -29.45
C SER A 37 -21.38 -19.21 -29.05
N TRP A 38 -21.81 -20.19 -29.84
CA TRP A 38 -21.48 -21.60 -29.64
C TRP A 38 -19.99 -21.86 -29.73
N ARG A 39 -19.31 -21.30 -30.73
CA ARG A 39 -17.85 -21.42 -30.89
C ARG A 39 -17.11 -20.83 -29.72
N LEU A 40 -17.46 -19.62 -29.29
CA LEU A 40 -16.90 -18.96 -28.11
C LEU A 40 -17.15 -19.78 -26.83
N TYR A 41 -18.37 -20.29 -26.64
CA TYR A 41 -18.72 -21.11 -25.47
C TYR A 41 -17.96 -22.45 -25.47
N SER A 42 -17.87 -23.12 -26.63
CA SER A 42 -17.11 -24.37 -26.76
C SER A 42 -15.61 -24.17 -26.52
N ALA A 43 -15.04 -23.09 -27.05
CA ALA A 43 -13.64 -22.73 -26.81
C ALA A 43 -13.40 -22.40 -25.33
N ALA A 44 -14.33 -21.68 -24.69
CA ALA A 44 -14.28 -21.42 -23.26
C ALA A 44 -14.42 -22.71 -22.43
N SER A 45 -15.22 -23.68 -22.87
CA SER A 45 -15.36 -24.97 -22.17
C SER A 45 -14.14 -25.90 -22.32
N CYS A 46 -13.27 -25.66 -23.30
CA CYS A 46 -11.99 -26.36 -23.44
C CYS A 46 -10.91 -25.81 -22.51
N VAL A 47 -11.11 -24.61 -21.94
CA VAL A 47 -10.21 -24.08 -20.91
C VAL A 47 -10.62 -24.72 -19.60
N ASP A 48 -9.71 -25.48 -19.01
CA ASP A 48 -9.85 -26.01 -17.66
C ASP A 48 -9.78 -24.84 -16.66
N TRP A 49 -10.93 -24.20 -16.46
CA TRP A 49 -11.06 -23.01 -15.62
C TRP A 49 -10.64 -23.30 -14.20
N ASP A 50 -10.89 -24.51 -13.70
CA ASP A 50 -10.50 -24.92 -12.35
C ASP A 50 -8.97 -24.88 -12.23
N HIS A 51 -8.25 -25.48 -13.18
CA HIS A 51 -6.79 -25.42 -13.20
C HIS A 51 -6.24 -23.98 -13.35
N PHE A 52 -6.89 -23.16 -14.19
CA PHE A 52 -6.48 -21.77 -14.38
C PHE A 52 -6.67 -20.93 -13.12
N PHE A 53 -7.81 -21.08 -12.43
CA PHE A 53 -8.09 -20.37 -11.18
C PHE A 53 -7.15 -20.83 -10.08
N ASP A 54 -6.89 -22.13 -9.94
CA ASP A 54 -5.92 -22.65 -8.96
C ASP A 54 -4.50 -22.11 -9.22
N ALA A 55 -4.06 -22.09 -10.48
CA ALA A 55 -2.79 -21.49 -10.84
C ALA A 55 -2.75 -19.98 -10.55
N MET A 56 -3.84 -19.26 -10.81
CA MET A 56 -3.92 -17.83 -10.52
C MET A 56 -3.88 -17.56 -9.02
N VAL A 57 -4.67 -18.30 -8.23
CA VAL A 57 -4.76 -18.14 -6.77
C VAL A 57 -3.42 -18.46 -6.13
N THR A 58 -2.76 -19.56 -6.50
CA THR A 58 -1.44 -19.91 -5.96
C THR A 58 -0.37 -18.87 -6.31
N LYS A 59 -0.35 -18.34 -7.53
CA LYS A 59 0.58 -17.26 -7.91
C LYS A 59 0.29 -15.96 -7.17
N PHE A 60 -1.00 -15.62 -7.01
CA PHE A 60 -1.41 -14.44 -6.27
C PHE A 60 -1.04 -14.56 -4.79
N GLU A 61 -1.26 -15.73 -4.18
CA GLU A 61 -0.89 -16.01 -2.80
C GLU A 61 0.63 -15.84 -2.60
N VAL A 62 1.45 -16.45 -3.45
CA VAL A 62 2.92 -16.29 -3.40
C VAL A 62 3.33 -14.83 -3.57
N PHE A 63 2.69 -14.09 -4.49
CA PHE A 63 2.94 -12.67 -4.67
C PHE A 63 2.61 -11.86 -3.41
N VAL A 64 1.42 -12.08 -2.83
CA VAL A 64 0.99 -11.41 -1.60
C VAL A 64 1.95 -11.73 -0.46
N TRP A 65 2.35 -12.99 -0.27
CA TRP A 65 3.32 -13.36 0.75
C TRP A 65 4.65 -12.66 0.57
N ASN A 66 5.17 -12.58 -0.66
CA ASN A 66 6.42 -11.87 -0.95
C ASN A 66 6.33 -10.38 -0.63
N VAL A 67 5.22 -9.73 -0.99
CA VAL A 67 4.99 -8.30 -0.70
C VAL A 67 4.84 -8.05 0.80
N VAL A 68 4.12 -8.93 1.51
CA VAL A 68 3.94 -8.85 2.97
C VAL A 68 5.25 -9.17 3.71
N SER A 69 6.10 -10.05 3.16
CA SER A 69 7.42 -10.36 3.74
C SER A 69 8.49 -9.33 3.41
N LEU A 70 8.30 -8.52 2.37
CA LEU A 70 9.29 -7.54 1.89
C LEU A 70 9.75 -6.57 2.99
N PRO A 71 8.87 -5.99 3.84
CA PRO A 71 9.30 -5.13 4.95
C PRO A 71 10.20 -5.85 5.96
N PHE A 72 9.95 -7.12 6.25
CA PHE A 72 10.77 -7.91 7.17
C PHE A 72 12.13 -8.22 6.56
N TRP A 73 12.16 -8.63 5.29
CA TRP A 73 13.41 -8.84 4.56
C TRP A 73 14.23 -7.54 4.45
N LEU A 74 13.57 -6.44 4.13
CA LEU A 74 14.21 -5.12 4.03
C LEU A 74 14.74 -4.69 5.39
N PHE A 75 14.02 -4.98 6.47
CA PHE A 75 14.47 -4.74 7.83
C PHE A 75 15.74 -5.54 8.14
N ASP A 76 15.78 -6.84 7.83
CA ASP A 76 16.98 -7.66 8.08
C ASP A 76 18.18 -7.15 7.28
N VAL A 77 17.99 -6.76 6.02
CA VAL A 77 19.09 -6.25 5.18
C VAL A 77 19.55 -4.85 5.62
N LEU A 78 18.63 -3.93 5.94
CA LEU A 78 18.98 -2.54 6.27
C LEU A 78 19.39 -2.33 7.72
N VAL A 79 18.91 -3.18 8.63
CA VAL A 79 19.14 -3.05 10.07
C VAL A 79 20.11 -4.12 10.53
N GLU A 80 19.78 -5.39 10.35
CA GLU A 80 20.57 -6.47 10.94
C GLU A 80 21.97 -6.60 10.32
N PHE A 81 22.10 -6.54 8.99
CA PHE A 81 23.40 -6.65 8.34
C PHE A 81 24.41 -5.58 8.81
N PRO A 82 24.11 -4.26 8.76
CA PRO A 82 25.06 -3.26 9.23
C PRO A 82 25.29 -3.31 10.74
N LEU A 83 24.32 -3.79 11.53
CA LEU A 83 24.51 -4.00 12.97
C LEU A 83 25.50 -5.12 13.27
N ARG A 84 25.44 -6.23 12.53
CA ARG A 84 26.42 -7.33 12.62
C ARG A 84 27.81 -6.86 12.18
N GLU A 85 27.87 -6.13 11.07
CA GLU A 85 29.12 -5.54 10.59
C GLU A 85 29.72 -4.57 11.63
N LEU A 86 28.89 -3.75 12.26
CA LEU A 86 29.30 -2.85 13.34
C LEU A 86 29.71 -3.63 14.61
N TYR A 87 29.10 -4.78 14.90
CA TYR A 87 29.54 -5.63 16.00
C TYR A 87 30.91 -6.23 15.72
N ARG A 88 31.17 -6.68 14.49
CA ARG A 88 32.44 -7.31 14.10
C ARG A 88 33.58 -6.30 13.96
N TYR A 89 33.35 -5.21 13.23
CA TYR A 89 34.38 -4.26 12.79
C TYR A 89 34.24 -2.87 13.42
N GLY A 90 33.22 -2.65 14.25
CA GLY A 90 33.04 -1.38 14.94
C GLY A 90 34.11 -1.13 16.02
N PRO A 91 34.16 0.11 16.52
CA PRO A 91 35.11 0.50 17.56
C PRO A 91 34.91 -0.30 18.85
N SER A 92 35.95 -0.49 19.64
CA SER A 92 35.97 -1.30 20.88
C SER A 92 34.84 -1.02 21.89
N ILE A 93 34.23 0.18 21.87
CA ILE A 93 33.07 0.52 22.70
C ILE A 93 31.82 -0.31 22.32
N VAL A 94 31.67 -0.63 21.03
CA VAL A 94 30.47 -1.24 20.45
C VAL A 94 30.77 -2.51 19.63
N GLY A 95 32.02 -2.76 19.27
CA GLY A 95 32.43 -3.89 18.45
C GLY A 95 33.82 -4.39 18.80
N TRP A 96 34.36 -5.24 17.93
CA TRP A 96 35.64 -5.94 18.15
C TRP A 96 36.79 -5.46 17.28
N GLU A 97 36.62 -4.36 16.54
CA GLU A 97 37.66 -3.78 15.66
C GLU A 97 38.26 -4.78 14.64
N GLY A 98 37.52 -5.84 14.31
CA GLY A 98 38.00 -6.90 13.42
C GLY A 98 39.04 -7.84 14.04
N GLU A 99 39.20 -7.88 15.37
CA GLU A 99 40.14 -8.76 16.07
C GLU A 99 39.97 -10.25 15.69
N PRO A 100 41.03 -11.06 15.74
CA PRO A 100 40.94 -12.48 15.40
C PRO A 100 39.98 -13.19 16.37
N LEU A 101 39.18 -14.12 15.85
CA LEU A 101 38.17 -14.87 16.63
C LEU A 101 38.72 -15.47 17.94
N PRO A 102 39.91 -16.11 17.98
CA PRO A 102 40.48 -16.64 19.22
C PRO A 102 40.69 -15.60 20.32
N ARG A 103 41.06 -14.37 19.94
CA ARG A 103 41.26 -13.24 20.86
C ARG A 103 39.94 -12.69 21.37
N ILE A 104 38.93 -12.62 20.50
CA ILE A 104 37.59 -12.23 20.91
C ILE A 104 37.01 -13.29 21.86
N CYS A 105 37.17 -14.57 21.56
CA CYS A 105 36.68 -15.65 22.40
C CYS A 105 37.34 -15.64 23.78
N SER A 106 38.66 -15.43 23.87
CA SER A 106 39.35 -15.33 25.18
C SER A 106 38.84 -14.14 26.00
N GLN A 107 38.53 -13.00 25.37
CA GLN A 107 37.94 -11.84 26.03
C GLN A 107 36.48 -12.06 26.46
N ILE A 108 35.67 -12.74 25.64
CA ILE A 108 34.25 -12.97 25.91
C ILE A 108 34.05 -14.00 27.03
N THR A 109 34.78 -15.11 26.98
CA THR A 109 34.60 -16.23 27.91
C THR A 109 35.40 -16.06 29.19
N TYR A 110 36.38 -15.15 29.22
CA TYR A 110 37.37 -14.98 30.29
C TYR A 110 38.10 -16.29 30.64
N THR A 111 38.10 -17.26 29.73
CA THR A 111 38.62 -18.62 29.92
C THR A 111 39.32 -19.09 28.65
N GLY A 112 40.46 -19.75 28.83
CA GLY A 112 41.32 -20.15 27.72
C GLY A 112 42.11 -18.98 27.13
N ASP A 113 43.35 -19.24 26.77
CA ASP A 113 44.21 -18.32 26.04
C ASP A 113 43.88 -18.34 24.53
N GLU A 114 44.45 -17.41 23.77
CA GLU A 114 44.31 -17.41 22.31
C GLU A 114 44.81 -18.73 21.67
N GLY A 115 45.82 -19.36 22.28
CA GLY A 115 46.34 -20.68 21.89
C GLY A 115 45.34 -21.82 22.11
N PHE A 116 44.55 -21.77 23.18
CA PHE A 116 43.45 -22.71 23.40
C PHE A 116 42.36 -22.56 22.34
N TRP A 117 41.92 -21.33 22.06
CA TRP A 117 40.81 -21.08 21.13
C TRP A 117 41.19 -21.26 19.67
N SER A 118 42.45 -21.01 19.30
CA SER A 118 42.94 -21.31 17.94
C SER A 118 42.94 -22.81 17.62
N ARG A 119 43.08 -23.68 18.64
CA ARG A 119 42.95 -25.14 18.48
C ARG A 119 41.51 -25.63 18.51
N ASN A 120 40.59 -24.84 19.04
CA ASN A 120 39.17 -25.18 19.21
C ASN A 120 38.28 -24.14 18.51
N ILE A 121 38.57 -23.89 17.23
CA ILE A 121 37.95 -22.77 16.50
C ILE A 121 36.43 -22.94 16.32
N GLU A 122 35.95 -24.17 16.15
CA GLU A 122 34.52 -24.47 15.97
C GLU A 122 33.70 -24.08 17.21
N GLU A 123 34.24 -24.38 18.40
CA GLU A 123 33.62 -24.02 19.68
C GLU A 123 33.64 -22.51 19.90
N CYS A 124 34.74 -21.85 19.57
CA CYS A 124 34.85 -20.39 19.59
C CYS A 124 33.83 -19.73 18.66
N GLU A 125 33.66 -20.22 17.43
CA GLU A 125 32.67 -19.68 16.50
C GLU A 125 31.24 -19.85 17.00
N ARG A 126 30.92 -21.01 17.60
CA ARG A 126 29.62 -21.26 18.22
C ARG A 126 29.32 -20.27 19.34
N ILE A 127 30.29 -20.05 20.24
CA ILE A 127 30.16 -19.10 21.35
C ILE A 127 30.03 -17.67 20.81
N TYR A 128 30.85 -17.30 19.82
CA TYR A 128 30.81 -15.99 19.19
C TYR A 128 29.43 -15.72 18.57
N ARG A 129 28.88 -16.64 17.78
CA ARG A 129 27.54 -16.51 17.18
C ARG A 129 26.45 -16.38 18.23
N ALA A 130 26.48 -17.23 19.28
CA ALA A 130 25.50 -17.13 20.36
C ALA A 130 25.54 -15.77 21.09
N LYS A 131 26.73 -15.16 21.20
CA LYS A 131 26.91 -13.85 21.82
C LYS A 131 26.54 -12.71 20.89
N GLU A 132 26.83 -12.84 19.59
CA GLU A 132 26.38 -11.93 18.55
C GLU A 132 24.85 -11.88 18.52
N ASP A 133 24.18 -13.03 18.48
CA ASP A 133 22.71 -13.13 18.48
C ASP A 133 22.10 -12.49 19.74
N ALA A 134 22.70 -12.74 20.91
CA ALA A 134 22.30 -12.10 22.15
C ALA A 134 22.48 -10.57 22.11
N ALA A 135 23.57 -10.08 21.53
CA ALA A 135 23.79 -8.64 21.35
C ALA A 135 22.79 -8.02 20.37
N MET A 136 22.44 -8.74 19.29
CA MET A 136 21.43 -8.31 18.32
C MET A 136 20.05 -8.15 18.96
N LEU A 137 19.69 -9.02 19.90
CA LEU A 137 18.42 -8.95 20.62
C LEU A 137 18.21 -7.61 21.34
N PHE A 138 19.28 -7.00 21.86
CA PHE A 138 19.23 -5.69 22.52
C PHE A 138 19.42 -4.51 21.56
N ARG A 139 20.32 -4.65 20.58
CA ARG A 139 20.68 -3.54 19.69
C ARG A 139 19.61 -3.25 18.64
N LYS A 140 18.95 -4.28 18.10
CA LYS A 140 17.85 -4.12 17.14
C LYS A 140 16.73 -3.22 17.69
N PRO A 141 16.08 -3.52 18.85
CA PRO A 141 15.00 -2.68 19.36
C PRO A 141 15.48 -1.28 19.73
N LEU A 142 16.72 -1.14 20.22
CA LEU A 142 17.31 0.17 20.50
C LEU A 142 17.42 1.02 19.23
N LEU A 143 17.99 0.48 18.15
CA LEU A 143 18.10 1.19 16.88
C LEU A 143 16.72 1.54 16.29
N VAL A 144 15.77 0.60 16.36
CA VAL A 144 14.38 0.85 15.93
C VAL A 144 13.75 1.97 16.74
N SER A 145 13.92 1.98 18.06
CA SER A 145 13.37 3.05 18.91
C SER A 145 13.96 4.42 18.54
N VAL A 146 15.27 4.49 18.25
CA VAL A 146 15.93 5.71 17.81
C VAL A 146 15.37 6.17 16.47
N ILE A 147 15.20 5.26 15.50
CA ILE A 147 14.60 5.58 14.20
C ILE A 147 13.17 6.11 14.38
N ILE A 148 12.34 5.46 15.21
CA ILE A 148 10.96 5.90 15.48
C ILE A 148 10.97 7.32 16.05
N VAL A 149 11.84 7.60 17.02
CA VAL A 149 11.96 8.94 17.61
C VAL A 149 12.38 9.97 16.56
N VAL A 150 13.38 9.67 15.72
CA VAL A 150 13.83 10.55 14.64
C VAL A 150 12.70 10.82 13.64
N VAL A 151 11.98 9.77 13.21
CA VAL A 151 10.83 9.89 12.30
C VAL A 151 9.73 10.75 12.94
N PHE A 152 9.44 10.55 14.22
CA PHE A 152 8.45 11.35 14.95
C PHE A 152 8.82 12.84 14.95
N TYR A 153 10.09 13.17 15.22
CA TYR A 153 10.57 14.55 15.17
C TYR A 153 10.55 15.13 13.75
N MET A 154 10.88 14.33 12.73
CA MET A 154 10.77 14.73 11.31
C MET A 154 9.33 15.02 10.92
N VAL A 155 8.37 14.18 11.31
CA VAL A 155 6.94 14.41 11.04
C VAL A 155 6.47 15.67 11.76
N LYS A 156 6.84 15.83 13.04
CA LYS A 156 6.51 17.04 13.82
C LYS A 156 7.06 18.30 13.15
N SER A 157 8.32 18.30 12.72
CA SER A 157 8.94 19.46 12.09
C SER A 157 8.27 19.81 10.75
N ILE A 158 7.89 18.81 9.96
CA ILE A 158 7.13 19.02 8.71
C ILE A 158 5.75 19.62 9.00
N VAL A 159 5.05 19.13 10.03
CA VAL A 159 3.73 19.64 10.42
C VAL A 159 3.82 21.10 10.89
N GLU A 160 4.79 21.41 11.74
CA GLU A 160 5.04 22.78 12.22
C GLU A 160 5.42 23.72 11.07
N ALA A 161 6.31 23.29 10.18
CA ALA A 161 6.68 24.05 8.98
C ALA A 161 5.46 24.31 8.07
N ARG A 162 4.58 23.32 7.90
CA ARG A 162 3.33 23.49 7.15
C ARG A 162 2.35 24.42 7.85
N ALA A 163 2.25 24.35 9.18
CA ALA A 163 1.39 25.23 9.97
C ALA A 163 1.83 26.69 9.88
N LEU A 164 3.15 26.96 9.92
CA LEU A 164 3.70 28.29 9.72
C LEU A 164 3.42 28.83 8.32
N ARG A 165 3.65 28.04 7.27
CA ARG A 165 3.29 28.42 5.89
C ARG A 165 1.79 28.71 5.72
N ARG A 166 0.92 27.98 6.42
CA ARG A 166 -0.52 28.28 6.42
C ARG A 166 -0.84 29.61 7.10
N ARG A 167 -0.15 29.96 8.20
CA ARG A 167 -0.32 31.27 8.86
C ARG A 167 0.16 32.42 7.98
N GLU A 168 1.29 32.25 7.30
CA GLU A 168 1.87 33.28 6.43
C GLU A 168 1.04 33.49 5.14
N ARG A 169 0.34 32.46 4.67
CA ARG A 169 -0.66 32.56 3.58
C ARG A 169 -2.04 33.04 4.04
N ILE A 170 -2.24 33.44 5.29
CA ILE A 170 -3.49 34.13 5.67
C ILE A 170 -3.45 35.49 4.98
N ASP A 171 -4.16 35.59 3.86
CA ASP A 171 -4.24 36.80 3.05
C ASP A 171 -4.58 38.01 3.95
N PRO A 172 -3.87 39.14 3.83
CA PRO A 172 -4.19 40.36 4.58
C PRO A 172 -5.64 40.82 4.31
N ASN A 173 -6.16 40.56 3.10
CA ASN A 173 -7.56 40.80 2.75
C ASN A 173 -8.56 39.97 3.58
N MET A 174 -8.19 38.77 4.05
CA MET A 174 -9.06 38.00 4.94
C MET A 174 -9.16 38.63 6.33
N LEU A 175 -8.07 39.21 6.84
CA LEU A 175 -8.08 39.94 8.11
C LEU A 175 -8.96 41.19 8.03
N GLU A 176 -8.94 41.90 6.90
CA GLU A 176 -9.79 43.07 6.68
C GLU A 176 -11.28 42.72 6.59
N THR A 177 -11.64 41.64 5.87
CA THR A 177 -13.03 41.16 5.80
C THR A 177 -13.53 40.67 7.15
N PHE A 178 -12.73 39.93 7.92
CA PHE A 178 -13.10 39.56 9.30
C PHE A 178 -13.32 40.79 10.19
N ARG A 179 -12.49 41.83 10.05
CA ARG A 179 -12.63 43.10 10.81
C ARG A 179 -13.91 43.84 10.43
N ALA A 180 -14.21 43.92 9.13
CA ALA A 180 -15.42 44.54 8.62
C ALA A 180 -16.69 43.83 9.11
N ILE A 181 -16.72 42.50 9.06
CA ILE A 181 -17.83 41.68 9.57
C ILE A 181 -18.02 41.88 11.08
N ASN A 182 -16.93 41.95 11.86
CA ASN A 182 -17.02 42.19 13.30
C ASN A 182 -17.51 43.60 13.66
N MET A 183 -17.21 44.60 12.82
CA MET A 183 -17.77 45.94 12.99
C MET A 183 -19.28 45.95 12.67
N LEU A 184 -19.69 45.31 11.58
CA LEU A 184 -21.09 45.21 11.18
C LEU A 184 -21.93 44.45 12.22
N SER A 185 -21.42 43.33 12.75
CA SER A 185 -22.12 42.54 13.78
C SER A 185 -22.33 43.33 15.07
N ARG A 186 -21.34 44.15 15.48
CA ARG A 186 -21.47 45.06 16.62
C ARG A 186 -22.50 46.16 16.37
N GLN A 187 -22.54 46.73 15.17
CA GLN A 187 -23.54 47.74 14.80
C GLN A 187 -24.95 47.15 14.78
N LEU A 188 -25.13 45.97 14.20
CA LEU A 188 -26.40 45.22 14.22
C LEU A 188 -26.87 44.92 15.66
N ARG A 189 -25.96 44.49 16.54
CA ARG A 189 -26.29 44.27 17.97
C ARG A 189 -26.77 45.55 18.67
N ARG A 190 -26.15 46.69 18.39
CA ARG A 190 -26.57 47.98 18.96
C ARG A 190 -27.93 48.43 18.42
N ALA A 191 -28.19 48.22 17.13
CA ALA A 191 -29.46 48.53 16.50
C ALA A 191 -30.60 47.64 17.00
N MET A 192 -30.35 46.36 17.29
CA MET A 192 -31.36 45.48 17.86
C MET A 192 -31.71 45.81 19.32
N ASN A 193 -30.75 46.29 20.12
CA ASN A 193 -30.99 46.65 21.52
C ASN A 193 -31.67 48.02 21.72
N THR A 194 -31.88 48.78 20.65
CA THR A 194 -32.56 50.10 20.68
C THR A 194 -34.01 50.03 20.21
N ARG A 195 -34.53 48.82 19.99
CA ARG A 195 -35.95 48.50 19.75
C ARG A 195 -36.51 47.76 20.95
#